data_AF-A0A966LY82-F1
#
_entry.id   AF-A0A966LY82-F1
#
_cell.length_a   1.000
_cell.length_b   1.000
_cell.length_c   1.000
_cell.angle_alpha   90.00
_cell.angle_beta   90.00
_cell.angle_gamma   90.00
#
_symmetry.space_group_name_H-M   'P 1'
#
loop_
_entity.id
_entity.type
_entity.pdbx_description
1 polymer ?
#
loop_
_entity_poly.entity_id
_entity_poly.type
_entity_poly.pdbx_seq_one_letter_code
_entity_poly.pdbx_strand_id
1 'polypeptide(L)'
;MARRKLDTSNISTIRLSIVTKGYLDKSDVMAFVPCGKDKARDIFNRIRDDVKGKGLENCREVILAKRMLDYMGLSTESIEKAAKLESRGS
;
A
#
# COMPACT_ATOMS: atom_id res chain seq x y z
N MET A 1 -4.76 10.05 -24.78
CA MET A 1 -5.60 9.42 -23.73
C MET A 1 -5.72 10.39 -22.56
N ALA A 2 -6.94 10.78 -22.19
CA ALA A 2 -7.14 11.66 -21.04
C ALA A 2 -6.61 10.98 -19.77
N ARG A 3 -5.72 11.64 -19.03
CA ARG A 3 -5.30 11.17 -17.70
C ARG A 3 -6.53 11.23 -16.80
N ARG A 4 -7.14 10.08 -16.48
CA ARG A 4 -8.15 10.03 -15.42
C ARG A 4 -7.49 10.53 -14.14
N LYS A 5 -8.03 11.62 -13.57
CA LYS A 5 -7.62 12.10 -12.25
C LYS A 5 -7.90 10.97 -11.27
N LEU A 6 -6.87 10.50 -10.59
CA LEU A 6 -7.02 9.49 -9.55
C LEU A 6 -7.82 10.17 -8.43
N ASP A 7 -8.99 9.63 -8.12
CA ASP A 7 -9.74 10.06 -6.95
C ASP A 7 -9.01 9.54 -5.71
N THR A 8 -8.40 10.46 -4.97
CA THR A 8 -7.64 10.17 -3.75
C THR A 8 -8.39 10.62 -2.50
N SER A 9 -9.69 10.91 -2.63
CA SER A 9 -10.50 11.51 -1.57
C SER A 9 -10.57 10.63 -0.30
N ASN A 10 -10.44 9.31 -0.47
CA ASN A 10 -10.48 8.32 0.61
C ASN A 10 -9.21 7.46 0.69
N ILE A 11 -8.06 8.01 0.28
CA ILE A 11 -6.83 7.22 0.14
C ILE A 11 -6.34 6.67 1.49
N SER A 12 -6.51 7.44 2.57
CA SER A 12 -6.08 7.03 3.90
C SER A 12 -7.01 5.98 4.48
N THR A 13 -8.32 6.08 4.23
CA THR A 13 -9.29 5.02 4.56
C THR A 13 -8.97 3.70 3.83
N ILE A 14 -8.63 3.75 2.54
CA ILE A 14 -8.23 2.57 1.77
C ILE A 14 -6.96 1.96 2.34
N ARG A 15 -5.93 2.79 2.59
CA ARG A 15 -4.68 2.34 3.19
C ARG A 15 -4.89 1.71 4.55
N LEU A 16 -5.77 2.28 5.39
CA LEU A 16 -6.10 1.73 6.69
C LEU A 16 -6.71 0.33 6.57
N SER A 17 -7.72 0.16 5.71
CA SER A 17 -8.34 -1.15 5.47
C SER A 17 -7.32 -2.22 5.05
N ILE A 18 -6.40 -1.85 4.15
CA ILE A 18 -5.33 -2.73 3.67
C ILE A 18 -4.32 -3.06 4.78
N VAL A 19 -3.96 -2.09 5.62
CA VAL A 19 -3.05 -2.32 6.76
C VAL A 19 -3.70 -3.22 7.80
N THR A 20 -4.98 -3.02 8.10
CA THR A 20 -5.75 -3.87 9.01
C THR A 20 -5.88 -5.30 8.50
N LYS A 21 -5.98 -5.52 7.17
CA LYS A 21 -5.93 -6.85 6.53
C LYS A 21 -4.59 -7.57 6.79
N GLY A 22 -3.49 -6.83 6.93
CA GLY A 22 -2.17 -7.34 7.32
C GLY A 22 -1.28 -7.83 6.16
N TYR A 23 -1.82 -7.98 4.95
CA TYR A 23 -1.08 -8.38 3.75
C TYR A 23 -1.66 -7.72 2.49
N LEU A 24 -0.84 -7.63 1.44
CA LEU A 24 -1.15 -7.01 0.17
C LEU A 24 -0.83 -7.95 -1.00
N ASP A 25 -1.79 -8.11 -1.90
CA ASP A 25 -1.51 -8.56 -3.27
C ASP A 25 -1.15 -7.37 -4.18
N LYS A 26 -0.91 -7.62 -5.47
CA LYS A 26 -0.54 -6.57 -6.44
C LYS A 26 -1.64 -5.53 -6.65
N SER A 27 -2.91 -5.92 -6.55
CA SER A 27 -4.06 -5.02 -6.65
C SER A 27 -4.16 -4.16 -5.40
N ASP A 28 -3.93 -4.74 -4.22
CA ASP A 28 -3.83 -3.99 -2.96
C ASP A 28 -2.70 -2.96 -3.01
N VAL A 29 -1.53 -3.31 -3.57
CA VAL A 29 -0.42 -2.34 -3.75
C VAL A 29 -0.84 -1.18 -4.66
N MET A 30 -1.58 -1.45 -5.73
CA MET A 30 -2.11 -0.43 -6.64
C MET A 30 -3.17 0.46 -5.97
N ALA A 31 -3.97 -0.09 -5.05
CA ALA A 31 -4.93 0.69 -4.27
C ALA A 31 -4.23 1.52 -3.18
N PHE A 32 -3.18 0.96 -2.55
CA PHE A 32 -2.41 1.60 -1.49
C PHE A 32 -1.57 2.78 -2.02
N VAL A 33 -0.93 2.57 -3.17
CA VAL A 33 -0.23 3.61 -3.94
C VAL A 33 -0.95 3.68 -5.28
N PRO A 34 -1.81 4.70 -5.53
CA PRO A 34 -2.55 4.85 -6.77
C PRO A 34 -1.58 5.22 -7.88
N CYS A 35 -0.85 4.21 -8.32
CA CYS A 35 0.14 4.22 -9.37
C CYS A 35 -0.28 3.13 -10.35
N GLY A 36 -0.15 3.39 -11.65
CA GLY A 36 -0.59 2.42 -12.65
C GLY A 36 0.00 1.03 -12.44
N LYS A 37 -0.65 0.02 -13.04
CA LYS A 37 -0.34 -1.41 -12.88
C LYS A 37 1.16 -1.75 -12.92
N ASP A 38 1.92 -1.15 -13.84
CA ASP A 38 3.35 -1.41 -13.98
C ASP A 38 4.17 -0.95 -12.77
N LYS A 39 3.86 0.23 -12.23
CA LYS A 39 4.51 0.75 -11.02
C LYS A 39 4.12 -0.06 -9.79
N ALA A 40 2.85 -0.45 -9.67
CA ALA A 40 2.41 -1.30 -8.57
C ALA A 40 3.14 -2.66 -8.59
N ARG A 41 3.31 -3.26 -9.77
CA ARG A 41 4.07 -4.51 -9.95
C ARG A 41 5.55 -4.34 -9.57
N ASP A 42 6.18 -3.25 -9.99
CA ASP A 42 7.58 -2.96 -9.66
C ASP A 42 7.77 -2.77 -8.14
N ILE A 43 6.90 -2.02 -7.47
CA ILE A 43 6.91 -1.87 -6.00
C ILE A 43 6.78 -3.24 -5.31
N PHE A 44 5.80 -4.04 -5.72
CA PHE A 44 5.57 -5.37 -5.16
C PHE A 44 6.81 -6.26 -5.29
N ASN A 45 7.45 -6.29 -6.46
CA ASN A 45 8.64 -7.09 -6.69
C ASN A 45 9.83 -6.59 -5.87
N ARG A 46 10.07 -5.27 -5.83
CA ARG A 46 11.16 -4.68 -5.03
C ARG A 46 11.07 -5.02 -3.56
N ILE A 47 9.86 -4.96 -2.99
CA ILE A 47 9.64 -5.34 -1.58
C ILE A 47 9.98 -6.82 -1.38
N ARG A 48 9.60 -7.69 -2.31
CA ARG A 48 9.93 -9.13 -2.21
C ARG A 48 11.42 -9.41 -2.35
N ASP A 49 12.11 -8.68 -3.23
CA ASP A 49 13.56 -8.81 -3.40
C ASP A 49 14.32 -8.28 -2.16
N ASP A 50 13.86 -7.19 -1.54
CA ASP A 50 14.39 -6.71 -0.26
C ASP A 50 14.20 -7.75 0.87
N VAL A 51 13.04 -8.39 0.94
CA VAL A 51 12.79 -9.48 1.91
C VAL A 51 13.76 -10.64 1.69
N LYS A 52 13.99 -11.05 0.43
CA LYS A 52 14.98 -12.10 0.11
C LYS A 52 16.41 -11.67 0.47
N GLY A 53 16.77 -10.43 0.15
CA GLY A 53 18.09 -9.87 0.47
C GLY A 53 18.39 -9.83 1.97
N LYS A 54 17.35 -9.72 2.80
CA LYS A 54 17.41 -9.82 4.26
C LYS A 54 17.45 -11.27 4.78
N GLY A 55 17.48 -12.26 3.90
CA GLY A 55 17.47 -13.68 4.25
C GLY A 55 16.11 -14.18 4.76
N LEU A 56 15.03 -13.45 4.51
CA LEU A 56 13.69 -13.78 4.97
C LEU A 56 12.87 -14.43 3.85
N GLU A 57 11.98 -15.34 4.23
CA GLU A 57 11.08 -15.97 3.27
C GLU A 57 9.90 -15.05 2.92
N ASN A 58 9.54 -15.05 1.65
CA ASN A 58 8.34 -14.36 1.19
C ASN A 58 7.12 -15.26 1.31
N CYS A 59 5.99 -14.68 1.73
CA CYS A 59 4.70 -15.33 1.60
C CYS A 59 4.35 -15.58 0.12
N ARG A 60 3.52 -16.59 -0.14
CA ARG A 60 3.05 -16.93 -1.48
C ARG A 60 2.14 -15.83 -2.01
N GLU A 61 2.54 -15.23 -3.13
CA GLU A 61 1.73 -14.28 -3.92
C GLU A 61 1.31 -12.97 -3.22
N VAL A 62 1.75 -12.74 -1.98
CA VAL A 62 1.47 -11.52 -1.20
C VAL A 62 2.73 -10.95 -0.54
N ILE A 63 2.66 -9.70 -0.09
CA ILE A 63 3.64 -9.06 0.82
C ILE A 63 2.95 -8.68 2.12
N LEU A 64 3.68 -8.67 3.25
CA LEU A 64 3.12 -8.22 4.51
C LEU A 64 2.91 -6.70 4.51
N ALA A 65 1.81 -6.23 5.10
CA ALA A 65 1.50 -4.80 5.18
C ALA A 65 2.61 -3.99 5.85
N LYS A 66 3.24 -4.56 6.89
CA LYS A 66 4.41 -3.95 7.54
C LYS A 66 5.54 -3.62 6.54
N ARG A 67 5.82 -4.51 5.58
CA ARG A 67 6.87 -4.29 4.58
C ARG A 67 6.52 -3.16 3.62
N MET A 68 5.24 -3.01 3.28
CA MET A 68 4.76 -1.90 2.49
C MET A 68 4.89 -0.56 3.24
N LEU A 69 4.57 -0.56 4.53
CA LEU A 69 4.74 0.61 5.40
C LEU A 69 6.22 1.01 5.53
N ASP A 70 7.09 0.04 5.79
CA ASP A 70 8.55 0.25 5.85
C ASP A 70 9.07 0.84 4.53
N TYR A 71 8.64 0.29 3.38
CA TYR A 71 9.04 0.77 2.05
C TYR A 71 8.61 2.21 1.78
N MET A 72 7.43 2.61 2.26
CA MET A 72 6.87 3.95 2.07
C MET A 72 7.30 4.96 3.14
N GLY A 73 8.00 4.51 4.20
CA GLY A 73 8.30 5.35 5.36
C GLY A 73 7.04 5.81 6.11
N LEU A 74 5.98 5.00 6.11
CA LEU A 74 4.70 5.32 6.75
C LEU A 74 4.53 4.53 8.05
N SER A 75 3.76 5.09 8.99
CA SER A 75 3.32 4.38 10.18
C SER A 75 1.81 4.13 10.14
N THR A 76 1.35 3.07 10.79
CA THR A 76 -0.08 2.79 10.96
C THR A 76 -0.79 3.97 11.61
N GLU A 77 -0.19 4.56 12.66
CA GLU A 77 -0.78 5.70 13.38
C GLU A 77 -0.99 6.92 12.45
N SER A 78 -0.02 7.21 11.57
CA SER A 78 -0.15 8.30 10.59
C SER A 78 -1.31 8.06 9.62
N ILE A 79 -1.50 6.81 9.20
CA ILE A 79 -2.60 6.41 8.30
C ILE A 79 -3.94 6.49 9.03
N GLU A 80 -4.03 6.03 10.28
CA GLU A 80 -5.24 6.11 11.10
C GLU A 80 -5.68 7.57 11.34
N LYS A 81 -4.73 8.44 11.70
CA LYS A 81 -4.98 9.86 11.89
C LYS A 81 -5.51 10.50 10.61
N ALA A 82 -4.91 10.20 9.45
CA ALA A 82 -5.34 10.73 8.17
C ALA A 82 -6.72 10.18 7.75
N ALA A 83 -6.97 8.88 7.94
CA ALA A 83 -8.27 8.26 7.66
C ALA A 83 -9.39 8.89 8.51
N LYS A 84 -9.14 9.20 9.78
CA LYS A 84 -10.09 9.87 10.65
C LYS A 84 -10.42 11.30 10.19
N LEU A 85 -9.46 12.00 9.58
CA LEU A 85 -9.70 13.32 9.01
C LEU A 85 -10.55 13.23 7.72
N GLU A 86 -10.28 12.26 6.85
CA GLU A 86 -11.09 11.99 5.66
C GLU A 86 -12.56 11.70 6.03
N SER A 87 -12.80 10.88 7.06
CA SER A 87 -14.16 10.54 7.51
C SER A 87 -14.92 11.67 8.22
N ARG A 88 -14.24 12.72 8.68
CA ARG A 88 -14.86 13.88 9.35
C ARG A 88 -15.14 15.05 8.42
N GLY A 89 -14.58 15.03 7.21
CA GLY A 89 -14.77 16.05 6.18
C GLY A 89 -15.80 15.67 5.11
N SER A 90 -16.51 14.55 5.27
CA SER A 90 -17.60 14.08 4.41
C SER A 90 -18.97 14.49 4.94
#